data_AF-A0A100I538-F1
#
_entry.id   AF-A0A100I538-F1
#
_cell.length_a   1.000
_cell.length_b   1.000
_cell.length_c   1.000
_cell.angle_alpha   90.00
_cell.angle_beta   90.00
_cell.angle_gamma   90.00
#
_symmetry.space_group_name_H-M   'P 1'
#
loop_
_entity.id
_entity.type
_entity.pdbx_description
1 polymer ?
#
loop_
_entity_poly.entity_id
_entity_poly.type
_entity_poly.pdbx_seq_one_letter_code
_entity_poly.pdbx_strand_id
1 'polypeptide(L)'
;MPPKISPSSYLTPAFVSRYHLAEKLTGVFVAPLVQHSGILSIPRDNNKQPLVVFDNACGLGVVSSYLNSTLPEDVKRNWTLTCGDVTELMVEYTKLRSEREGWVNAEAKVVDAQSSWLVIMKEAIEATSWNVKFPTMKEFLALHNEGWDDEAFVKARFEEEGFEDVEVIAVQRETSLTVSEFMEVGEGMIPIVTGAFWTPEQREMYEAKAPVVIREYLEEKFGAEGVVRMDPVAVLAVGRKP
;
A
#
# COMPACT_ATOMS: atom_id res chain seq x y z
N MET A 1 -15.96 -9.24 -17.41
CA MET A 1 -15.22 -8.62 -16.30
C MET A 1 -13.75 -8.99 -16.45
N PRO A 2 -12.82 -8.04 -16.38
CA PRO A 2 -11.41 -8.38 -16.25
C PRO A 2 -11.21 -9.24 -14.97
N PRO A 3 -10.31 -10.23 -14.98
CA PRO A 3 -10.02 -11.04 -13.80
C PRO A 3 -9.53 -10.15 -12.66
N LYS A 4 -10.20 -10.26 -11.52
CA LYS A 4 -9.88 -9.48 -10.32
C LYS A 4 -8.68 -10.13 -9.60
N ILE A 5 -7.58 -9.40 -9.58
CA ILE A 5 -6.29 -9.79 -8.99
C ILE A 5 -6.45 -9.95 -7.47
N SER A 6 -5.77 -10.93 -6.87
CA SER A 6 -5.98 -11.36 -5.49
C SER A 6 -4.92 -10.85 -4.52
N PRO A 7 -5.21 -9.87 -3.64
CA PRO A 7 -4.65 -9.70 -2.30
C PRO A 7 -3.38 -10.46 -1.95
N SER A 8 -3.67 -11.73 -1.67
CA SER A 8 -2.87 -12.72 -1.00
C SER A 8 -2.05 -13.62 -1.92
N SER A 9 -2.26 -13.60 -3.25
CA SER A 9 -1.59 -14.55 -4.14
C SER A 9 -0.14 -14.16 -4.49
N TYR A 10 0.33 -12.99 -4.05
CA TYR A 10 1.63 -12.44 -4.44
C TYR A 10 2.52 -11.97 -3.29
N LEU A 11 2.08 -12.06 -2.02
CA LEU A 11 2.90 -11.78 -0.84
C LEU A 11 3.87 -12.95 -0.56
N THR A 12 4.65 -13.33 -1.57
CA THR A 12 5.66 -14.37 -1.48
C THR A 12 6.94 -13.80 -0.84
N PRO A 13 7.80 -14.63 -0.23
CA PRO A 13 9.11 -14.17 0.25
C PRO A 13 9.94 -13.45 -0.82
N ALA A 14 9.83 -13.88 -2.09
CA ALA A 14 10.51 -13.25 -3.22
C ALA A 14 9.95 -11.86 -3.57
N PHE A 15 8.64 -11.66 -3.41
CA PHE A 15 8.02 -10.35 -3.57
C PHE A 15 8.41 -9.41 -2.42
N VAL A 16 8.39 -9.91 -1.18
CA VAL A 16 8.74 -9.12 0.01
C VAL A 16 10.22 -8.72 -0.01
N SER A 17 11.14 -9.61 -0.39
CA SER A 17 12.57 -9.30 -0.45
C SER A 17 12.89 -8.16 -1.44
N ARG A 18 12.06 -7.98 -2.46
CA ARG A 18 12.19 -6.93 -3.49
C ARG A 18 11.34 -5.70 -3.22
N TYR A 19 10.55 -5.70 -2.15
CA TYR A 19 9.61 -4.62 -1.87
C TYR A 19 10.30 -3.28 -1.58
N HIS A 20 11.60 -3.29 -1.24
CA HIS A 20 12.42 -2.09 -1.14
C HIS A 20 12.52 -1.31 -2.48
N LEU A 21 12.33 -1.98 -3.63
CA LEU A 21 12.22 -1.32 -4.93
C LEU A 21 10.85 -0.67 -5.13
N ALA A 22 9.77 -1.33 -4.68
CA ALA A 22 8.43 -0.74 -4.66
C ALA A 22 8.37 0.50 -3.74
N GLU A 23 9.15 0.51 -2.64
CA GLU A 23 9.30 1.67 -1.76
C GLU A 23 9.85 2.91 -2.50
N LYS A 24 10.64 2.75 -3.59
CA LYS A 24 11.07 3.89 -4.42
C LYS A 24 9.91 4.55 -5.18
N LEU A 25 8.83 3.81 -5.43
CA LEU A 25 7.62 4.31 -6.09
C LEU A 25 6.63 4.87 -5.07
N THR A 26 6.47 4.23 -3.91
CA THR A 26 5.52 4.68 -2.88
C THR A 26 6.09 5.79 -2.00
N GLY A 27 7.40 5.75 -1.72
CA GLY A 27 8.09 6.65 -0.81
C GLY A 27 8.03 8.12 -1.21
N VAL A 28 7.93 8.43 -2.51
CA VAL A 28 7.81 9.82 -3.00
C VAL A 28 6.53 10.53 -2.56
N PHE A 29 5.51 9.77 -2.13
CA PHE A 29 4.24 10.29 -1.63
C PHE A 29 4.17 10.43 -0.12
N VAL A 30 5.14 9.90 0.63
CA VAL A 30 5.12 9.89 2.10
C VAL A 30 5.19 11.30 2.67
N ALA A 31 6.10 12.14 2.17
CA ALA A 31 6.20 13.52 2.61
C ALA A 31 4.90 14.32 2.34
N PRO A 32 4.32 14.30 1.13
CA PRO A 32 3.00 14.87 0.87
C PRO A 32 1.89 14.35 1.80
N LEU A 33 1.83 13.03 2.04
CA LEU A 33 0.83 12.43 2.91
C LEU A 33 0.95 12.94 4.36
N VAL A 34 2.18 12.93 4.90
CA VAL A 34 2.46 13.39 6.27
C VAL A 34 2.19 14.90 6.41
N GLN A 35 2.53 15.69 5.39
CA GLN A 35 2.21 17.13 5.38
C GLN A 35 0.69 17.36 5.32
N HIS A 36 -0.01 16.69 4.41
CA HIS A 36 -1.46 16.81 4.23
C HIS A 36 -2.24 16.39 5.48
N SER A 37 -1.74 15.40 6.23
CA SER A 37 -2.33 14.97 7.52
C SER A 37 -2.30 16.05 8.61
N GLY A 38 -1.47 17.09 8.47
CA GLY A 38 -1.24 18.10 9.50
C GLY A 38 -0.53 17.58 10.76
N ILE A 39 -0.10 16.31 10.81
CA ILE A 39 0.44 15.68 12.03
C ILE A 39 1.64 16.44 12.61
N LEU A 40 2.43 17.08 11.74
CA LEU A 40 3.61 17.88 12.10
C LEU A 40 3.28 19.26 12.69
N SER A 41 2.07 19.79 12.46
CA SER A 41 1.69 21.16 12.79
C SER A 41 0.56 21.29 13.81
N ILE A 42 -0.10 20.20 14.20
CA ILE A 42 -1.17 20.23 15.20
C ILE A 42 -0.59 20.71 16.55
N PRO A 43 -1.05 21.83 17.13
CA PRO A 43 -0.63 22.27 18.46
C PRO A 43 -1.11 21.29 19.53
N ARG A 44 -0.20 20.81 20.39
CA ARG A 44 -0.53 19.84 21.45
C ARG A 44 0.24 20.13 22.72
N ASP A 45 -0.39 19.87 23.86
CA ASP A 45 0.33 19.66 25.12
C ASP A 45 0.76 18.18 25.15
N ASN A 46 1.99 17.90 24.71
CA ASN A 46 2.54 16.53 24.59
C ASN A 46 2.54 15.76 25.92
N ASN A 47 2.38 16.43 27.06
CA ASN A 47 2.30 15.77 28.36
C ASN A 47 0.85 15.40 28.74
N LYS A 48 -0.16 16.06 28.17
CA LYS A 48 -1.57 15.79 28.45
C LYS A 48 -2.25 14.97 27.35
N GLN A 49 -1.80 15.15 26.11
CA GLN A 49 -2.37 14.49 24.93
C GLN A 49 -1.23 13.99 24.04
N PRO A 50 -0.55 12.90 24.44
CA PRO A 50 0.50 12.30 23.63
C PRO A 50 -0.06 11.83 22.29
N LEU A 51 0.77 11.92 21.26
CA LEU A 51 0.41 11.47 19.91
C LEU A 51 0.36 9.93 19.88
N VAL A 52 -0.74 9.36 19.39
CA VAL A 52 -0.86 7.92 19.16
C VAL A 52 -1.11 7.70 17.68
N VAL A 53 -0.15 7.09 16.99
CA VAL A 53 -0.16 6.90 15.54
C VAL A 53 -0.28 5.43 15.20
N PHE A 54 -1.13 5.13 14.22
CA PHE A 54 -1.20 3.82 13.61
C PHE A 54 -0.85 3.93 12.12
N ASP A 55 0.30 3.36 11.74
CA ASP A 55 0.70 3.16 10.34
C ASP A 55 0.08 1.83 9.87
N ASN A 56 -1.08 1.93 9.22
CA ASN A 56 -1.88 0.79 8.77
C ASN A 56 -1.47 0.34 7.38
N ALA A 57 -1.34 -0.98 7.17
CA ALA A 57 -0.73 -1.57 5.97
C ALA A 57 0.66 -0.98 5.70
N CYS A 58 1.51 -0.97 6.72
CA CYS A 58 2.76 -0.22 6.76
C CYS A 58 3.84 -0.72 5.78
N GLY A 59 3.71 -1.93 5.22
CA GLY A 59 4.72 -2.54 4.37
C GLY A 59 6.08 -2.62 5.07
N LEU A 60 7.10 -1.99 4.48
CA LEU A 60 8.44 -1.90 5.07
C LEU A 60 8.62 -0.72 6.03
N GLY A 61 7.52 -0.06 6.44
CA GLY A 61 7.51 1.00 7.43
C GLY A 61 8.03 2.35 6.92
N VAL A 62 7.80 2.69 5.64
CA VAL A 62 8.31 3.95 5.05
C VAL A 62 7.69 5.20 5.67
N VAL A 63 6.39 5.17 5.99
CA VAL A 63 5.70 6.27 6.68
C VAL A 63 6.22 6.38 8.12
N SER A 64 6.30 5.26 8.83
CA SER A 64 6.91 5.17 10.17
C SER A 64 8.35 5.70 10.23
N SER A 65 9.19 5.36 9.25
CA SER A 65 10.57 5.86 9.12
C SER A 65 10.58 7.38 8.96
N TYR A 66 9.74 7.90 8.04
CA TYR A 66 9.64 9.33 7.80
C TYR A 66 9.16 10.09 9.04
N LEU A 67 8.12 9.61 9.73
CA LEU A 67 7.63 10.20 10.98
C LEU A 67 8.72 10.25 12.06
N ASN A 68 9.46 9.15 12.26
CA ASN A 68 10.57 9.12 13.23
C ASN A 68 11.69 10.11 12.88
N SER A 69 11.94 10.34 11.59
CA SER A 69 12.96 11.29 11.13
C SER A 69 12.52 12.76 11.16
N THR A 70 11.21 13.03 11.17
CA THR A 70 10.67 14.39 10.99
C THR A 70 9.95 14.95 12.22
N LEU A 71 9.36 14.10 13.08
CA LEU A 71 8.71 14.57 14.29
C LEU A 71 9.74 15.08 15.32
N PRO A 72 9.47 16.20 16.01
CA PRO A 72 10.32 16.71 17.08
C PRO A 72 10.56 15.68 18.19
N GLU A 73 11.77 15.67 18.76
CA GLU A 73 12.15 14.71 19.82
C GLU A 73 11.28 14.80 21.08
N ASP A 74 10.77 15.98 21.42
CA ASP A 74 9.85 16.17 22.54
C ASP A 74 8.47 15.56 22.29
N VAL A 75 8.01 15.51 21.03
CA VAL A 75 6.80 14.77 20.65
C VAL A 75 7.07 13.26 20.75
N LYS A 76 8.18 12.80 20.14
CA LYS A 76 8.55 11.37 20.12
C LYS A 76 8.82 10.78 21.50
N ARG A 77 9.25 11.59 22.48
CA ARG A 77 9.46 11.13 23.85
C ARG A 77 8.23 10.49 24.49
N ASN A 78 7.04 10.99 24.15
CA ASN A 78 5.79 10.56 24.78
C ASN A 78 4.79 9.94 23.78
N TRP A 79 5.08 9.93 22.48
CA TRP A 79 4.18 9.35 21.48
C TRP A 79 4.16 7.82 21.57
N THR A 80 3.19 7.22 20.89
CA THR A 80 3.15 5.78 20.60
C THR A 80 2.98 5.59 19.11
N LEU A 81 3.79 4.72 18.51
CA LEU A 81 3.66 4.32 17.11
C LEU A 81 3.37 2.82 17.01
N THR A 82 2.30 2.45 16.33
CA THR A 82 2.01 1.07 15.94
C THR A 82 2.14 0.95 14.43
N CYS A 83 2.95 0.00 13.96
CA CYS A 83 3.10 -0.34 12.55
C CYS A 83 2.38 -1.68 12.31
N GLY A 84 1.29 -1.67 11.53
CA GLY A 84 0.49 -2.86 11.25
C GLY A 84 0.58 -3.29 9.80
N ASP A 85 0.87 -4.55 9.55
CA ASP A 85 0.76 -5.15 8.22
C ASP A 85 0.13 -6.55 8.32
N VAL A 86 -0.53 -7.01 7.27
CA VAL A 86 -1.21 -8.32 7.27
C VAL A 86 -0.22 -9.49 7.22
N THR A 87 1.03 -9.24 6.81
CA THR A 87 2.03 -10.30 6.64
C THR A 87 3.12 -10.28 7.72
N GLU A 88 3.45 -11.45 8.25
CA GLU A 88 4.54 -11.60 9.22
C GLU A 88 5.88 -11.11 8.68
N LEU A 89 6.16 -11.31 7.38
CA LEU A 89 7.42 -10.89 6.75
C LEU A 89 7.58 -9.36 6.71
N MET A 90 6.53 -8.61 6.37
CA MET A 90 6.57 -7.14 6.40
C MET A 90 6.73 -6.62 7.83
N VAL A 91 6.03 -7.25 8.78
CA VAL A 91 6.15 -6.93 10.21
C VAL A 91 7.56 -7.19 10.72
N GLU A 92 8.17 -8.34 10.41
CA GLU A 92 9.54 -8.67 10.80
C GLU A 92 10.55 -7.68 10.21
N TYR A 93 10.41 -7.34 8.93
CA TYR A 93 11.26 -6.32 8.31
C TYR A 93 11.12 -4.96 9.02
N THR A 94 9.89 -4.54 9.32
CA THR A 94 9.62 -3.28 10.01
C THR A 94 10.19 -3.27 11.43
N LYS A 95 10.18 -4.41 12.15
CA LYS A 95 10.88 -4.55 13.44
C LYS A 95 12.39 -4.32 13.28
N LEU A 96 13.03 -4.99 12.32
CA LEU A 96 14.46 -4.83 12.06
C LEU A 96 14.81 -3.39 11.64
N ARG A 97 13.94 -2.74 10.85
CA ARG A 97 14.09 -1.32 10.48
C ARG A 97 13.97 -0.41 11.70
N SER A 98 12.97 -0.62 12.55
CA SER A 98 12.75 0.10 13.80
C SER A 98 13.98 0.06 14.71
N GLU A 99 14.57 -1.13 14.89
CA GLU A 99 15.79 -1.31 15.67
C GLU A 99 16.99 -0.59 15.04
N ARG A 100 17.18 -0.75 13.72
CA ARG A 100 18.29 -0.12 12.98
C ARG A 100 18.24 1.40 12.99
N GLU A 101 17.04 1.97 12.90
CA GLU A 101 16.81 3.42 12.85
C GLU A 101 16.54 4.03 14.24
N GLY A 102 16.46 3.21 15.30
CA GLY A 102 16.30 3.66 16.68
C GLY A 102 14.93 4.30 16.96
N TRP A 103 13.85 3.75 16.39
CA TRP A 103 12.51 4.29 16.61
C TRP A 103 12.08 4.11 18.07
N VAL A 104 11.71 5.20 18.72
CA VAL A 104 11.29 5.20 20.13
C VAL A 104 9.78 5.02 20.25
N ASN A 105 9.34 4.25 21.25
CA ASN A 105 7.92 3.98 21.52
C ASN A 105 7.16 3.39 20.31
N ALA A 106 7.87 2.61 19.48
CA ALA A 106 7.33 1.98 18.29
C ALA A 106 7.17 0.46 18.48
N GLU A 107 6.05 -0.09 18.04
CA GLU A 107 5.84 -1.53 17.90
C GLU A 107 5.43 -1.87 16.46
N ALA A 108 5.76 -3.08 16.00
CA ALA A 108 5.25 -3.63 14.74
C ALA A 108 4.56 -4.97 14.99
N LYS A 109 3.35 -5.14 14.46
CA LYS A 109 2.51 -6.32 14.70
C LYS A 109 1.66 -6.68 13.49
N VAL A 110 1.24 -7.95 13.41
CA VAL A 110 0.32 -8.40 12.37
C VAL A 110 -1.05 -7.76 12.60
N VAL A 111 -1.54 -7.03 11.61
CA VAL A 111 -2.87 -6.40 11.61
C VAL A 111 -3.53 -6.62 10.26
N ASP A 112 -4.72 -7.21 10.26
CA ASP A 112 -5.58 -7.21 9.09
C ASP A 112 -6.47 -5.96 9.12
N ALA A 113 -6.32 -5.09 8.11
CA ALA A 113 -7.12 -3.88 7.98
C ALA A 113 -8.58 -4.16 7.62
N GLN A 114 -8.90 -5.39 7.21
CA GLN A 114 -10.26 -5.80 6.84
C GLN A 114 -11.13 -6.02 8.08
N SER A 115 -12.41 -5.66 7.96
CA SER A 115 -13.37 -5.88 9.05
C SER A 115 -13.92 -7.31 9.05
N SER A 116 -14.02 -7.91 10.23
CA SER A 116 -14.51 -9.28 10.44
C SER A 116 -16.01 -9.46 10.23
N TRP A 117 -16.80 -8.37 10.11
CA TRP A 117 -18.27 -8.47 10.03
C TRP A 117 -18.73 -9.29 8.83
N LEU A 118 -18.05 -9.19 7.68
CA LEU A 118 -18.45 -9.92 6.48
C LEU A 118 -18.13 -11.41 6.60
N VAL A 119 -17.07 -11.77 7.35
CA VAL A 119 -16.76 -13.17 7.70
C VAL A 119 -17.87 -13.74 8.58
N ILE A 120 -18.32 -12.99 9.60
CA ILE A 120 -19.42 -13.39 10.48
C ILE A 120 -20.73 -13.56 9.69
N MET A 121 -21.04 -12.64 8.78
CA MET A 121 -22.22 -12.75 7.91
C MET A 121 -22.14 -13.97 7.00
N LYS A 122 -20.96 -14.23 6.41
CA LYS A 122 -20.73 -15.40 5.58
C LYS A 122 -20.97 -16.69 6.36
N GLU A 123 -20.37 -16.83 7.54
CA GLU A 123 -20.52 -18.00 8.40
C GLU A 123 -21.98 -18.23 8.80
N ALA A 124 -22.71 -17.16 9.16
CA ALA A 124 -24.12 -17.24 9.50
C ALA A 124 -24.99 -17.75 8.34
N ILE A 125 -24.70 -17.31 7.11
CA ILE A 125 -25.42 -17.75 5.91
C ILE A 125 -25.05 -19.20 5.54
N GLU A 126 -23.77 -19.57 5.63
CA GLU A 126 -23.28 -20.93 5.34
C GLU A 126 -23.78 -21.97 6.36
N ALA A 127 -24.13 -21.56 7.58
CA ALA A 127 -24.75 -22.43 8.58
C ALA A 127 -26.21 -22.81 8.26
N THR A 128 -26.84 -22.16 7.28
CA THR A 128 -28.21 -22.49 6.84
C THR A 128 -28.22 -23.61 5.79
N SER A 129 -29.38 -24.26 5.61
CA SER A 129 -29.58 -25.22 4.51
C SER A 129 -29.88 -24.55 3.16
N TRP A 130 -29.76 -23.22 3.05
CA TRP A 130 -30.26 -22.45 1.91
C TRP A 130 -29.40 -22.59 0.65
N ASN A 131 -28.16 -23.07 0.77
CA ASN A 131 -27.24 -23.29 -0.35
C ASN A 131 -27.11 -22.06 -1.27
N VAL A 132 -27.06 -20.86 -0.67
CA VAL A 132 -26.90 -19.58 -1.38
C VAL A 132 -25.43 -19.16 -1.38
N LYS A 133 -24.95 -18.62 -2.51
CA LYS A 133 -23.58 -18.11 -2.61
C LYS A 133 -23.46 -16.78 -1.87
N PHE A 134 -22.55 -16.69 -0.92
CA PHE A 134 -22.13 -15.45 -0.28
C PHE A 134 -20.72 -15.07 -0.76
N PRO A 135 -20.40 -13.78 -1.03
CA PRO A 135 -19.08 -13.41 -1.52
C PRO A 135 -17.99 -13.67 -0.48
N THR A 136 -16.82 -14.09 -0.93
CA THR A 136 -15.60 -14.01 -0.11
C THR A 136 -15.21 -12.55 0.17
N MET A 137 -14.42 -12.28 1.21
CA MET A 137 -13.84 -10.94 1.45
C MET A 137 -13.20 -10.36 0.18
N LYS A 138 -12.45 -11.18 -0.54
CA LYS A 138 -11.82 -10.82 -1.81
C LYS A 138 -12.85 -10.42 -2.87
N GLU A 139 -13.90 -11.22 -3.10
CA GLU A 139 -14.94 -10.91 -4.08
C GLU A 139 -15.67 -9.61 -3.69
N PHE A 140 -15.95 -9.41 -2.40
CA PHE A 140 -16.59 -8.21 -1.88
C PHE A 140 -15.73 -6.96 -2.03
N LEU A 141 -14.46 -7.00 -1.61
CA LEU A 141 -13.53 -5.88 -1.78
C LEU A 141 -13.34 -5.53 -3.25
N ALA A 142 -13.30 -6.54 -4.12
CA ALA A 142 -13.19 -6.29 -5.53
C ALA A 142 -14.44 -5.62 -6.14
N LEU A 143 -15.59 -5.57 -5.44
CA LEU A 143 -16.73 -4.73 -5.82
C LEU A 143 -16.55 -3.25 -5.41
N HIS A 144 -15.64 -2.94 -4.47
CA HIS A 144 -15.47 -1.63 -3.85
C HIS A 144 -14.10 -0.97 -4.12
N ASN A 145 -13.18 -1.67 -4.79
CA ASN A 145 -11.84 -1.18 -5.14
C ASN A 145 -11.79 -0.43 -6.49
N GLU A 146 -12.94 -0.06 -7.06
CA GLU A 146 -13.03 0.83 -8.23
C GLU A 146 -13.34 2.25 -7.73
N GLY A 147 -12.68 3.27 -8.27
CA GLY A 147 -12.93 4.69 -7.95
C GLY A 147 -11.97 5.31 -6.93
N TRP A 148 -11.07 4.55 -6.30
CA TRP A 148 -10.07 5.11 -5.37
C TRP A 148 -9.01 6.00 -6.06
N ASP A 149 -8.99 6.00 -7.39
CA ASP A 149 -8.22 6.89 -8.26
C ASP A 149 -8.95 8.21 -8.57
N ASP A 150 -10.19 8.40 -8.11
CA ASP A 150 -11.01 9.60 -8.32
C ASP A 150 -11.21 10.39 -7.00
N GLU A 151 -10.86 11.68 -7.01
CA GLU A 151 -10.92 12.53 -5.81
C GLU A 151 -12.34 12.67 -5.25
N ALA A 152 -13.35 12.77 -6.12
CA ALA A 152 -14.74 12.96 -5.70
C ALA A 152 -15.31 11.69 -5.08
N PHE A 153 -15.01 10.53 -5.67
CA PHE A 153 -15.36 9.23 -5.11
C PHE A 153 -14.72 9.02 -3.73
N VAL A 154 -13.41 9.28 -3.60
CA VAL A 154 -12.71 9.14 -2.31
C VAL A 154 -13.31 10.06 -1.26
N LYS A 155 -13.57 11.33 -1.62
CA LYS A 155 -14.21 12.30 -0.72
C LYS A 155 -15.58 11.81 -0.23
N ALA A 156 -16.43 11.36 -1.16
CA ALA A 156 -17.75 10.85 -0.83
C ALA A 156 -17.69 9.66 0.14
N ARG A 157 -16.71 8.76 -0.02
CA ARG A 157 -16.54 7.62 0.90
C ARG A 157 -16.14 8.05 2.32
N PHE A 158 -15.28 9.04 2.47
CA PHE A 158 -14.95 9.58 3.78
C PHE A 158 -16.17 10.22 4.44
N GLU A 159 -16.95 11.00 3.70
CA GLU A 159 -18.16 11.67 4.20
C GLU A 159 -19.27 10.66 4.56
N GLU A 160 -19.46 9.61 3.74
CA GLU A 160 -20.41 8.52 4.00
C GLU A 160 -20.09 7.75 5.29
N GLU A 161 -18.80 7.55 5.59
CA GLU A 161 -18.32 6.93 6.84
C GLU A 161 -18.33 7.90 8.05
N GLY A 162 -18.79 9.14 7.84
CA GLY A 162 -18.99 10.14 8.89
C GLY A 162 -17.75 10.93 9.29
N PHE A 163 -16.71 10.97 8.44
CA PHE A 163 -15.60 11.89 8.64
C PHE A 163 -16.01 13.33 8.29
N GLU A 164 -15.51 14.28 9.07
CA GLU A 164 -15.65 15.72 8.86
C GLU A 164 -14.34 16.32 8.33
N ASP A 165 -14.39 17.58 7.87
CA ASP A 165 -13.23 18.32 7.37
C ASP A 165 -12.43 17.53 6.30
N VAL A 166 -13.16 16.87 5.39
CA VAL A 166 -12.57 15.98 4.39
C VAL A 166 -11.90 16.78 3.27
N GLU A 167 -10.58 16.61 3.17
CA GLU A 167 -9.75 17.20 2.13
C GLU A 167 -9.11 16.09 1.28
N VAL A 168 -9.30 16.17 -0.03
CA VAL A 168 -8.76 15.23 -0.99
C VAL A 168 -8.00 16.01 -2.05
N ILE A 169 -6.78 15.56 -2.36
CA ILE A 169 -5.90 16.16 -3.36
C ILE A 169 -5.24 15.09 -4.24
N ALA A 170 -5.09 15.37 -5.53
CA ALA A 170 -4.21 14.63 -6.41
C ALA A 170 -2.79 15.24 -6.35
N VAL A 171 -1.81 14.41 -6.02
CA VAL A 171 -0.40 14.81 -5.97
C VAL A 171 0.36 14.06 -7.05
N GLN A 172 1.02 14.79 -7.95
CA GLN A 172 1.99 14.26 -8.89
C GLN A 172 3.39 14.32 -8.28
N ARG A 173 4.17 13.25 -8.43
CA ARG A 173 5.57 13.18 -8.00
C ARG A 173 6.42 12.65 -9.14
N GLU A 174 7.67 13.05 -9.15
CA GLU A 174 8.68 12.44 -10.03
C GLU A 174 9.36 11.29 -9.29
N THR A 175 9.58 10.17 -9.97
CA THR A 175 10.41 9.08 -9.50
C THR A 175 11.17 8.45 -10.66
N SER A 176 12.13 7.60 -10.34
CA SER A 176 12.89 6.90 -11.35
C SER A 176 13.41 5.56 -10.85
N LEU A 177 13.51 4.61 -11.77
CA LEU A 177 14.16 3.33 -11.56
C LEU A 177 15.22 3.14 -12.63
N THR A 178 16.33 2.47 -12.30
CA THR A 178 17.19 1.92 -13.35
C THR A 178 16.42 0.88 -14.16
N VAL A 179 16.88 0.57 -15.38
CA VAL A 179 16.26 -0.51 -16.18
C VAL A 179 16.25 -1.84 -15.41
N SER A 180 17.31 -2.17 -14.67
CA SER A 180 17.35 -3.37 -13.83
C SER A 180 16.25 -3.35 -12.76
N GLU A 181 16.15 -2.26 -12.01
CA GLU A 181 15.15 -2.13 -10.94
C GLU A 181 13.71 -2.14 -11.48
N PHE A 182 13.48 -1.53 -12.64
CA PHE A 182 12.19 -1.58 -13.32
C PHE A 182 11.82 -3.03 -13.68
N MET A 183 12.78 -3.80 -14.21
CA MET A 183 12.56 -5.22 -14.51
C MET A 183 12.29 -6.04 -13.25
N GLU A 184 13.02 -5.80 -12.16
CA GLU A 184 12.83 -6.51 -10.89
C GLU A 184 11.46 -6.24 -10.26
N VAL A 185 10.97 -4.99 -10.31
CA VAL A 185 9.59 -4.65 -9.92
C VAL A 185 8.59 -5.30 -10.88
N GLY A 186 8.89 -5.28 -12.17
CA GLY A 186 8.08 -5.86 -13.24
C GLY A 186 7.91 -7.38 -13.13
N GLU A 187 8.90 -8.12 -12.61
CA GLU A 187 8.84 -9.58 -12.47
C GLU A 187 7.63 -10.06 -11.65
N GLY A 188 7.21 -9.30 -10.64
CA GLY A 188 6.00 -9.59 -9.88
C GLY A 188 4.71 -9.22 -10.62
N MET A 189 4.76 -8.21 -11.49
CA MET A 189 3.59 -7.65 -12.17
C MET A 189 3.27 -8.32 -13.50
N ILE A 190 4.28 -8.84 -14.22
CA ILE A 190 4.08 -9.47 -15.53
C ILE A 190 3.11 -10.66 -15.44
N PRO A 191 3.28 -11.65 -14.53
CA PRO A 191 2.35 -12.78 -14.39
C PRO A 191 0.92 -12.36 -14.04
N ILE A 192 0.78 -11.23 -13.33
CA ILE A 192 -0.52 -10.66 -12.96
C ILE A 192 -1.23 -10.14 -14.21
N VAL A 193 -0.52 -9.36 -15.03
CA VAL A 193 -1.06 -8.81 -16.27
C VAL A 193 -1.37 -9.92 -17.28
N THR A 194 -0.45 -10.87 -17.49
CA THR A 194 -0.68 -11.99 -18.42
C THR A 194 -1.83 -12.88 -17.93
N GLY A 195 -1.86 -13.24 -16.65
CA GLY A 195 -2.93 -14.05 -16.07
C GLY A 195 -4.31 -13.41 -16.13
N ALA A 196 -4.39 -12.08 -16.08
CA ALA A 196 -5.65 -11.35 -16.15
C ALA A 196 -6.10 -11.04 -17.59
N PHE A 197 -5.18 -10.65 -18.46
CA PHE A 197 -5.54 -10.06 -19.75
C PHE A 197 -5.28 -10.96 -20.95
N TRP A 198 -4.53 -12.05 -20.80
CA TRP A 198 -4.17 -12.92 -21.91
C TRP A 198 -4.98 -14.22 -21.89
N THR A 199 -5.35 -14.70 -23.08
CA THR A 199 -5.98 -16.02 -23.22
C THR A 199 -5.00 -17.14 -22.86
N PRO A 200 -5.47 -18.36 -22.55
CA PRO A 200 -4.58 -19.51 -22.33
C PRO A 200 -3.59 -19.72 -23.48
N GLU A 201 -4.02 -19.59 -24.73
CA GLU A 201 -3.18 -19.75 -25.92
C GLU A 201 -2.12 -18.65 -26.02
N GLN A 202 -2.48 -17.40 -25.71
CA GLN A 202 -1.50 -16.29 -25.68
C GLN A 202 -0.45 -16.49 -24.60
N ARG A 203 -0.85 -16.97 -23.40
CA ARG A 203 0.10 -17.26 -22.32
C ARG A 203 1.07 -18.37 -22.69
N GLU A 204 0.57 -19.47 -23.26
CA GLU A 204 1.42 -20.55 -23.75
C GLU A 204 2.46 -20.06 -24.78
N MET A 205 2.08 -19.16 -25.69
CA MET A 205 2.97 -18.67 -26.74
C MET A 205 3.96 -17.57 -26.29
N TYR A 206 3.56 -16.72 -25.34
CA TYR A 206 4.22 -15.42 -25.12
C TYR A 206 4.60 -15.11 -23.68
N GLU A 207 4.04 -15.78 -22.66
CA GLU A 207 4.22 -15.36 -21.26
C GLU A 207 5.70 -15.42 -20.83
N ALA A 208 6.40 -16.50 -21.19
CA ALA A 208 7.84 -16.65 -20.92
C ALA A 208 8.71 -15.65 -21.73
N LYS A 209 8.19 -15.08 -22.83
CA LYS A 209 8.90 -14.12 -23.67
C LYS A 209 8.71 -12.67 -23.22
N ALA A 210 7.64 -12.38 -22.49
CA ALA A 210 7.29 -11.02 -22.09
C ALA A 210 8.43 -10.32 -21.30
N PRO A 211 9.08 -10.92 -20.29
CA PRO A 211 10.18 -10.26 -19.59
C PRO A 211 11.37 -9.94 -20.49
N VAL A 212 11.65 -10.80 -21.48
CA VAL A 212 12.76 -10.59 -22.44
C VAL A 212 12.45 -9.41 -23.34
N VAL A 213 11.27 -9.38 -23.96
CA VAL A 213 10.86 -8.30 -24.87
C VAL A 213 10.78 -6.95 -24.15
N ILE A 214 10.27 -6.93 -22.91
CA ILE A 214 10.22 -5.69 -22.11
C ILE A 214 11.62 -5.19 -21.80
N ARG A 215 12.54 -6.08 -21.40
CA ARG A 215 13.94 -5.72 -21.14
C ARG A 215 14.60 -5.15 -22.39
N GLU A 216 14.53 -5.86 -23.52
CA GLU A 216 15.12 -5.41 -24.78
C GLU A 216 14.62 -4.01 -25.18
N TYR A 217 13.32 -3.76 -25.06
CA TYR A 217 12.74 -2.44 -25.32
C TYR A 217 13.30 -1.35 -24.39
N LEU A 218 13.43 -1.65 -23.10
CA LEU A 218 13.97 -0.70 -22.13
C LEU A 218 15.45 -0.41 -22.37
N GLU A 219 16.25 -1.44 -22.67
CA GLU A 219 17.68 -1.30 -22.94
C GLU A 219 17.93 -0.54 -24.26
N GLU A 220 17.12 -0.78 -25.31
CA GLU A 220 17.20 -0.03 -26.56
C GLU A 220 16.85 1.46 -26.35
N LYS A 221 15.81 1.73 -25.56
CA LYS A 221 15.28 3.09 -25.36
C LYS A 221 16.09 3.94 -24.38
N PHE A 222 16.55 3.33 -23.30
CA PHE A 222 17.17 4.04 -22.17
C PHE A 222 18.65 3.69 -21.98
N GLY A 223 19.15 2.63 -22.63
CA GLY A 223 20.46 2.01 -22.36
C GLY A 223 20.37 0.95 -21.26
N ALA A 224 21.32 0.01 -21.24
CA ALA A 224 21.37 -1.07 -20.24
C ALA A 224 21.47 -0.56 -18.79
N GLU A 225 22.29 0.48 -18.58
CA GLU A 225 22.41 1.22 -17.31
C GLU A 225 21.49 2.46 -17.29
N GLY A 226 20.47 2.47 -18.14
CA GLY A 226 19.53 3.55 -18.31
C GLY A 226 18.63 3.76 -17.11
N VAL A 227 18.02 4.94 -17.06
CA VAL A 227 17.06 5.32 -16.01
C VAL A 227 15.69 5.59 -16.64
N VAL A 228 14.68 4.86 -16.18
CA VAL A 228 13.27 5.06 -16.51
C VAL A 228 12.70 6.10 -15.56
N ARG A 229 12.36 7.28 -16.08
CA ARG A 229 11.70 8.36 -15.32
C ARG A 229 10.19 8.24 -15.47
N MET A 230 9.48 8.46 -14.36
CA MET A 230 8.03 8.31 -14.26
C MET A 230 7.46 9.42 -13.39
N ASP A 231 6.24 9.85 -13.71
CA ASP A 231 5.55 10.90 -12.97
C ASP A 231 4.23 10.37 -12.37
N PRO A 232 4.27 9.45 -11.38
CA PRO A 232 3.06 8.90 -10.79
C PRO A 232 2.20 9.97 -10.11
N VAL A 233 0.90 9.72 -10.10
CA VAL A 233 -0.10 10.53 -9.39
C VAL A 233 -0.78 9.66 -8.33
N ALA A 234 -0.95 10.20 -7.13
CA ALA A 234 -1.71 9.57 -6.06
C ALA A 234 -2.80 10.52 -5.56
N VAL A 235 -3.98 9.96 -5.26
CA VAL A 235 -5.04 10.65 -4.52
C VAL A 235 -4.73 10.52 -3.03
N LEU A 236 -4.54 11.66 -2.35
CA LEU A 236 -4.32 11.74 -0.91
C LEU A 236 -5.56 12.32 -0.25
N ALA A 237 -6.06 11.65 0.77
CA ALA A 237 -7.24 12.06 1.50
C ALA A 237 -6.97 12.12 3.00
N VAL A 238 -7.53 13.14 3.65
CA VAL A 238 -7.54 13.29 5.11
C VAL A 238 -8.95 13.65 5.53
N GLY A 239 -9.35 13.15 6.71
CA GLY A 239 -10.62 13.47 7.32
C GLY A 239 -10.50 13.34 8.83
N ARG A 240 -11.29 14.14 9.55
CA ARG A 240 -11.32 14.17 11.00
C ARG A 240 -12.51 13.37 11.49
N LYS A 241 -12.30 12.49 12.46
CA LYS A 241 -13.41 11.87 13.19
C LYS A 241 -14.11 12.94 14.07
N PRO A 242 -15.46 13.02 14.10
CA PRO A 242 -16.19 13.98 14.93
C PRO A 242 -15.79 13.96 16.40
#